data_AF-A0A920QQB3-F1
#
_entry.id   AF-A0A920QQB3-F1
#
_cell.length_a   1.000
_cell.length_b   1.000
_cell.length_c   1.000
_cell.angle_alpha   90.00
_cell.angle_beta   90.00
_cell.angle_gamma   90.00
#
_symmetry.space_group_name_H-M   'P 1'
#
loop_
_entity.id
_entity.type
_entity.pdbx_description
1 polymer ?
#
loop_
_entity_poly.entity_id
_entity_poly.type
_entity_poly.pdbx_seq_one_letter_code
_entity_poly.pdbx_strand_id
1 'polypeptide(L)'
;MTSSETIDPIELMYETGWTDGLPVVPPTSEKVKEFVIASGGDADTLIAELPPLGGKATIERIAVNAVMAGCLPEYMPVVIAAVQALMDSRFNLRGVMCSTGIHTPLIVVNGPQ
;
A
#
# COMPACT_ATOMS: atom_id res chain seq x y z
N MET A 1 27.11 21.03 -22.03
CA MET A 1 26.24 21.36 -20.88
C MET A 1 24.89 20.72 -21.16
N THR A 2 24.72 19.46 -20.80
CA THR A 2 23.43 18.80 -20.88
C THR A 2 22.56 19.40 -19.78
N SER A 3 21.46 20.00 -20.18
CA SER A 3 20.37 20.41 -19.29
C SER A 3 20.09 19.29 -18.30
N SER A 4 20.10 19.61 -17.00
CA SER A 4 19.59 18.74 -15.94
C SER A 4 18.10 18.56 -16.19
N GLU A 5 17.72 17.58 -17.00
CA GLU A 5 16.33 17.16 -17.13
C GLU A 5 15.89 16.65 -15.76
N THR A 6 15.05 17.43 -15.08
CA THR A 6 14.32 16.99 -13.90
C THR A 6 13.48 15.80 -14.32
N ILE A 7 13.85 14.61 -13.85
CA ILE A 7 13.11 13.37 -14.05
C ILE A 7 11.71 13.55 -13.45
N ASP A 8 10.66 13.33 -14.26
CA ASP A 8 9.29 13.26 -13.76
C ASP A 8 9.16 11.99 -12.91
N PRO A 9 8.85 12.09 -11.61
CA PRO A 9 8.78 10.93 -10.73
C PRO A 9 7.66 9.96 -11.13
N ILE A 10 6.57 10.41 -11.73
CA ILE A 10 5.48 9.53 -12.16
C ILE A 10 5.95 8.68 -13.35
N GLU A 11 6.57 9.31 -14.34
CA GLU A 11 7.13 8.60 -15.51
C GLU A 11 8.25 7.64 -15.09
N LEU A 12 9.13 8.05 -14.17
CA LEU A 12 10.18 7.18 -13.64
C LEU A 12 9.60 5.90 -13.01
N MET A 13 8.55 6.02 -12.20
CA MET A 13 7.91 4.88 -11.55
C MET A 13 7.24 3.95 -12.55
N TYR A 14 6.69 4.49 -13.63
CA TYR A 14 6.13 3.71 -14.73
C TYR A 14 7.23 2.97 -15.51
N GLU A 15 8.29 3.67 -15.94
CA GLU A 15 9.40 3.09 -16.72
C GLU A 15 10.17 2.00 -15.95
N THR A 16 10.27 2.14 -14.63
CA THR A 16 10.92 1.15 -13.75
C THR A 16 10.01 -0.04 -13.41
N GLY A 17 8.73 -0.01 -13.80
CA GLY A 17 7.77 -1.07 -13.50
C GLY A 17 7.43 -1.18 -12.02
N TRP A 18 7.52 -0.08 -11.26
CA TRP A 18 7.17 -0.05 -9.83
C TRP A 18 5.66 0.05 -9.57
N THR A 19 4.88 0.32 -10.62
CA THR A 19 3.42 0.33 -10.58
C THR A 19 2.85 -0.87 -11.34
N ASP A 20 1.54 -1.06 -11.26
CA ASP A 20 0.79 -2.02 -12.08
C ASP A 20 0.55 -1.55 -13.52
N GLY A 21 1.24 -0.48 -13.95
CA GLY A 21 1.04 0.20 -15.22
C GLY A 21 0.10 1.39 -15.15
N LEU A 22 -0.54 1.64 -14.00
CA LEU A 22 -1.33 2.85 -13.77
C LEU A 22 -0.48 3.99 -13.18
N PRO A 23 -0.88 5.26 -13.39
CA PRO A 23 -0.28 6.40 -12.71
C PRO A 23 -0.49 6.31 -11.19
N VAL A 24 0.53 6.69 -10.42
CA VAL A 24 0.52 6.69 -8.96
C VAL A 24 0.96 8.04 -8.41
N VAL A 25 0.67 8.30 -7.14
CA VAL A 25 1.28 9.42 -6.42
C VAL A 25 2.67 9.00 -5.93
N PRO A 26 3.75 9.74 -6.26
CA PRO A 26 5.08 9.37 -5.80
C PRO A 26 5.19 9.36 -4.26
N PRO A 27 5.63 8.25 -3.64
CA PRO A 27 5.71 8.10 -2.20
C PRO A 27 6.98 8.75 -1.65
N THR A 28 7.02 10.08 -1.62
CA THR A 28 8.16 10.81 -1.02
C THR A 28 8.28 10.51 0.47
N SER A 29 9.50 10.60 1.01
CA SER A 29 9.78 10.36 2.42
C SER A 29 8.89 11.19 3.36
N GLU A 30 8.59 12.44 2.99
CA GLU A 30 7.71 13.32 3.77
C GLU A 30 6.27 12.78 3.79
N LYS A 31 5.71 12.40 2.64
CA LYS A 31 4.35 11.84 2.57
C LYS A 31 4.24 10.52 3.32
N VAL A 32 5.22 9.64 3.15
CA VAL A 32 5.25 8.35 3.86
C VAL A 32 5.31 8.57 5.37
N LYS A 33 6.12 9.53 5.83
CA LYS A 33 6.20 9.89 7.25
C LYS A 33 4.87 10.39 7.81
N GLU A 34 4.12 11.20 7.07
CA GLU A 34 2.77 11.64 7.48
C GLU A 34 1.82 10.45 7.69
N PHE A 35 1.87 9.47 6.81
CA PHE A 35 1.05 8.25 6.92
C PHE A 35 1.49 7.35 8.08
N VAL A 36 2.80 7.20 8.31
CA VAL A 36 3.32 6.48 9.48
C VAL A 36 2.84 7.17 10.77
N ILE A 37 2.93 8.50 10.86
CA ILE A 37 2.42 9.24 12.02
C ILE A 37 0.90 9.01 12.20
N ALA A 38 0.12 9.09 11.12
CA ALA A 38 -1.33 8.89 11.16
C ALA A 38 -1.75 7.47 11.55
N SER A 39 -0.87 6.48 11.37
CA SER A 39 -1.11 5.10 11.82
C SER A 39 -1.11 4.93 13.34
N GLY A 40 -0.43 5.83 14.07
CA GLY A 40 -0.24 5.75 15.53
C GLY A 40 0.75 4.68 16.00
N GLY A 41 1.53 4.07 15.10
CA GLY A 41 2.53 3.05 15.42
C GLY A 41 3.91 3.30 14.80
N ASP A 42 4.86 2.42 15.10
CA ASP A 42 6.24 2.51 14.59
C ASP A 42 6.36 1.96 13.17
N ALA A 43 7.17 2.62 12.34
CA ALA A 43 7.37 2.33 10.92
C ALA A 43 7.72 0.85 10.63
N ASP A 44 8.52 0.23 11.50
CA ASP A 44 9.02 -1.14 11.40
C ASP A 44 8.06 -2.19 11.96
N THR A 45 6.96 -1.78 12.59
CA THR A 45 5.93 -2.68 13.13
C THR A 45 5.39 -3.57 12.02
N LEU A 46 5.58 -4.89 12.17
CA LEU A 46 5.08 -5.89 11.24
C LEU A 46 3.59 -6.14 11.50
N ILE A 47 2.75 -5.83 10.52
CA ILE A 47 1.31 -6.06 10.59
C ILE A 47 0.96 -7.48 10.11
N ALA A 48 1.58 -7.93 9.02
CA ALA A 48 1.31 -9.23 8.41
C ALA A 48 2.45 -9.72 7.51
N GLU A 49 2.50 -11.03 7.27
CA GLU A 49 3.24 -11.64 6.16
C GLU A 49 2.27 -12.12 5.08
N LEU A 50 2.24 -11.41 3.95
CA LEU A 50 1.23 -11.58 2.92
C LEU A 50 1.60 -12.70 1.93
N PRO A 51 0.68 -13.62 1.59
CA PRO A 51 0.87 -14.57 0.50
C PRO A 51 0.93 -13.85 -0.87
N PRO A 52 1.44 -14.50 -1.93
CA PRO A 52 1.96 -15.87 -1.96
C PRO A 52 3.38 -16.01 -1.42
N LEU A 53 4.21 -14.96 -1.55
CA LEU A 53 5.66 -15.00 -1.30
C LEU A 53 6.07 -14.66 0.15
N GLY A 54 5.12 -14.36 1.05
CA GLY A 54 5.43 -13.97 2.43
C GLY A 54 5.96 -12.55 2.54
N GLY A 55 5.44 -11.63 1.73
CA GLY A 55 5.84 -10.22 1.76
C GLY A 55 5.51 -9.59 3.10
N LYS A 56 6.51 -8.98 3.75
CA LYS A 56 6.35 -8.35 5.06
C LYS A 56 5.64 -7.01 4.94
N ALA A 57 4.37 -6.94 5.33
CA ALA A 57 3.59 -5.71 5.42
C ALA A 57 3.88 -5.00 6.74
N THR A 58 4.95 -4.20 6.78
CA THR A 58 5.21 -3.26 7.88
C THR A 58 4.37 -2.00 7.71
N ILE A 59 4.20 -1.21 8.78
CA ILE A 59 3.48 0.07 8.71
C ILE A 59 4.05 0.97 7.61
N GLU A 60 5.37 1.10 7.50
CA GLU A 60 6.00 1.90 6.45
C GLU A 60 5.68 1.39 5.04
N ARG A 61 5.72 0.07 4.80
CA ARG A 61 5.38 -0.50 3.49
C ARG A 61 3.91 -0.33 3.15
N ILE A 62 3.03 -0.44 4.14
CA ILE A 62 1.60 -0.13 3.98
C ILE A 62 1.44 1.36 3.63
N ALA A 63 2.12 2.25 4.34
CA ALA A 63 2.11 3.69 4.08
C ALA A 63 2.59 4.04 2.67
N VAL A 64 3.70 3.44 2.20
CA VAL A 64 4.19 3.63 0.82
C VAL A 64 3.12 3.26 -0.20
N ASN A 65 2.49 2.09 -0.07
CA ASN A 65 1.43 1.66 -0.99
C ASN A 65 0.18 2.55 -0.88
N ALA A 66 -0.19 3.00 0.32
CA ALA A 66 -1.32 3.89 0.53
C ALA A 66 -1.08 5.28 -0.09
N VAL A 67 0.14 5.82 0.01
CA VAL A 67 0.52 7.05 -0.69
C VAL A 67 0.43 6.83 -2.19
N MET A 68 1.02 5.76 -2.72
CA MET A 68 0.96 5.43 -4.16
C MET A 68 -0.47 5.37 -4.70
N ALA A 69 -1.39 4.81 -3.91
CA ALA A 69 -2.81 4.72 -4.24
C ALA A 69 -3.58 6.06 -4.13
N GLY A 70 -2.94 7.15 -3.69
CA GLY A 70 -3.59 8.46 -3.51
C GLY A 70 -4.55 8.51 -2.31
N CYS A 71 -4.31 7.66 -1.30
CA CYS A 71 -5.11 7.64 -0.07
C CYS A 71 -4.92 8.93 0.76
N LEU A 72 -5.77 9.14 1.76
CA LEU A 72 -5.57 10.18 2.79
C LEU A 72 -4.88 9.58 4.02
N PRO A 73 -3.95 10.30 4.69
CA PRO A 73 -3.27 9.78 5.88
C PRO A 73 -4.24 9.33 6.99
N GLU A 74 -5.34 10.05 7.20
CA GLU A 74 -6.36 9.77 8.22
C GLU A 74 -7.03 8.39 8.08
N TYR A 75 -6.93 7.76 6.90
CA TYR A 75 -7.47 6.42 6.66
C TYR A 75 -6.47 5.30 6.99
N MET A 76 -5.23 5.61 7.41
CA MET A 76 -4.23 4.59 7.74
C MET A 76 -4.71 3.54 8.76
N PRO A 77 -5.42 3.89 9.85
CA PRO A 77 -5.98 2.90 10.76
C PRO A 77 -6.92 1.91 10.07
N VAL A 78 -7.72 2.39 9.11
CA VAL A 78 -8.65 1.57 8.33
C VAL A 78 -7.88 0.66 7.35
N VAL A 79 -6.86 1.19 6.68
CA VAL A 79 -6.01 0.40 5.76
C VAL A 79 -5.29 -0.72 6.51
N ILE A 80 -4.73 -0.43 7.69
CA ILE A 80 -4.08 -1.44 8.53
C ILE A 80 -5.09 -2.51 8.98
N ALA A 81 -6.27 -2.10 9.45
CA ALA A 81 -7.33 -3.03 9.84
C ALA A 81 -7.78 -3.91 8.65
N ALA A 82 -7.87 -3.35 7.45
CA ALA A 82 -8.19 -4.11 6.24
C ALA A 82 -7.11 -5.16 5.92
N VAL A 83 -5.81 -4.79 6.01
CA VAL A 83 -4.70 -5.75 5.81
C VAL A 83 -4.79 -6.90 6.83
N GLN A 84 -5.06 -6.59 8.11
CA GLN A 84 -5.24 -7.61 9.15
C GLN A 84 -6.45 -8.50 8.87
N ALA A 85 -7.58 -7.92 8.47
CA ALA A 85 -8.81 -8.66 8.15
C ALA A 85 -8.62 -9.60 6.96
N LEU A 86 -7.87 -9.18 5.92
CA LEU A 86 -7.54 -10.03 4.78
C LEU A 86 -6.69 -11.24 5.19
N MET A 87 -5.94 -11.14 6.27
CA MET A 87 -5.13 -12.25 6.80
C MET A 87 -5.91 -13.19 7.72
N ASP A 88 -7.19 -12.92 8.01
CA ASP A 88 -8.06 -13.88 8.68
C ASP A 88 -8.17 -15.16 7.83
N SER A 89 -7.94 -16.32 8.45
CA SER A 89 -7.94 -17.61 7.75
C SER A 89 -9.26 -17.91 7.03
N ARG A 90 -10.38 -17.33 7.50
CA ARG A 90 -11.71 -17.49 6.88
C ARG A 90 -11.80 -16.79 5.53
N PHE A 91 -11.02 -15.74 5.27
CA PHE A 91 -11.00 -15.05 3.98
C PHE A 91 -10.18 -15.80 2.92
N ASN A 92 -9.19 -16.61 3.33
CA ASN A 92 -8.33 -17.39 2.44
C ASN A 92 -7.62 -16.52 1.37
N LEU A 93 -6.91 -15.46 1.79
CA LEU A 93 -6.20 -14.56 0.88
C LEU A 93 -5.24 -15.27 -0.09
N ARG A 94 -4.60 -16.36 0.35
CA ARG A 94 -3.74 -17.16 -0.53
C ARG A 94 -4.51 -17.72 -1.73
N GLY A 95 -5.71 -18.26 -1.51
CA GLY A 95 -6.55 -18.73 -2.60
C GLY A 95 -6.96 -17.61 -3.56
N VAL A 96 -7.24 -16.42 -3.03
CA VAL A 96 -7.57 -15.23 -3.85
C VAL A 96 -6.38 -14.79 -4.70
N MET A 97 -5.20 -14.61 -4.09
CA MET A 97 -4.00 -14.08 -4.76
C MET A 97 -3.31 -15.06 -5.71
N CYS A 98 -3.57 -16.37 -5.57
CA CYS A 98 -3.03 -17.40 -6.46
C CYS A 98 -4.01 -17.84 -7.56
N SER A 99 -5.18 -17.21 -7.65
CA SER A 99 -6.13 -17.44 -8.74
C SER A 99 -5.59 -16.88 -10.06
N THR A 100 -6.00 -17.46 -11.18
CA THR A 100 -5.78 -16.89 -12.53
C THR A 100 -6.88 -15.89 -12.92
N GLY A 101 -7.92 -15.73 -12.10
CA GLY A 101 -8.97 -14.73 -12.28
C GLY A 101 -8.59 -13.36 -11.74
N ILE A 102 -9.23 -12.30 -12.26
CA ILE A 102 -9.08 -10.93 -11.77
C ILE A 102 -9.90 -10.73 -10.49
N HIS A 103 -9.28 -10.93 -9.34
CA HIS A 103 -9.94 -10.73 -8.04
C HIS A 103 -9.17 -9.72 -7.22
N THR A 104 -9.85 -8.66 -6.81
CA THR A 104 -9.35 -7.69 -5.84
C THR A 104 -10.33 -7.64 -4.68
N PRO A 105 -9.87 -7.71 -3.42
CA PRO A 105 -10.77 -7.56 -2.28
C PRO A 105 -11.49 -6.20 -2.31
N LEU A 106 -12.82 -6.22 -2.22
CA LEU A 106 -13.62 -5.03 -1.93
C LEU A 106 -13.75 -4.89 -0.42
N ILE A 107 -13.27 -3.77 0.12
CA ILE A 107 -13.41 -3.46 1.54
C ILE A 107 -14.58 -2.51 1.72
N VAL A 108 -15.55 -2.91 2.55
CA VAL A 108 -16.67 -2.06 2.95
C VAL A 108 -16.53 -1.77 4.43
N VAL A 109 -16.43 -0.49 4.77
CA VAL A 109 -16.27 -0.02 6.14
C VAL A 109 -17.56 0.67 6.54
N ASN A 110 -18.13 0.24 7.65
CA ASN A 110 -19.27 0.90 8.27
C ASN A 110 -18.92 1.17 9.73
N GLY A 111 -18.83 2.44 10.10
CA GLY A 111 -18.64 2.85 11.49
C GLY A 111 -19.92 2.71 12.32
N PRO A 112 -19.83 2.84 13.64
CA PRO A 112 -21.00 3.15 14.45
C PRO A 112 -21.61 4.50 14.01
N GLN A 113 -22.92 4.68 14.25
CA GLN A 113 -23.56 5.99 14.18
C GLN A 113 -23.11 6.89 15.32
#